data_AF-A0A3L8S553-F1
#
_entry.id   AF-A0A3L8S553-F1
#
_cell.length_a   1.000
_cell.length_b   1.000
_cell.length_c   1.000
_cell.angle_alpha   90.00
_cell.angle_beta   90.00
_cell.angle_gamma   90.00
#
_symmetry.space_group_name_H-M   'P 1'
#
loop_
_entity.id
_entity.type
_entity.pdbx_description
1 polymer ?
#
loop_
_entity_poly.entity_id
_entity_poly.type
_entity_poly.pdbx_seq_one_letter_code
_entity_poly.pdbx_strand_id
1 'polypeptide(L)' 'MVGTASRGEHWALLAKHPSQGVTLGCPLSPPDIDECRLNNGGCDHICRNTVGSFECSCKKGYKLLINERNCQGKGQ' A
#
# COMPACT_ATOMS: atom_id res chain seq x y z
N MET A 1 -33.17 33.25 -6.24
CA MET A 1 -32.61 33.91 -7.44
C MET A 1 -31.54 32.99 -7.99
N VAL A 2 -31.62 32.69 -9.29
CA VAL A 2 -30.76 31.73 -9.98
C VAL A 2 -29.32 32.27 -10.07
N GLY A 3 -28.39 31.60 -9.40
CA GLY A 3 -26.96 31.83 -9.58
C GLY A 3 -26.48 30.97 -10.73
N THR A 4 -25.93 31.60 -11.77
CA THR A 4 -25.37 30.91 -12.94
C THR A 4 -24.12 30.15 -12.53
N ALA A 5 -24.23 28.83 -12.33
CA ALA A 5 -23.07 27.97 -12.10
C ALA A 5 -22.33 27.75 -13.43
N SER A 6 -21.31 28.56 -13.69
CA SER A 6 -20.28 28.24 -14.69
C SER A 6 -19.52 27.00 -14.24
N ARG A 7 -19.37 26.03 -15.15
CA ARG A 7 -18.58 24.80 -14.93
C ARG A 7 -17.15 25.19 -14.55
N GLY A 8 -16.71 24.96 -13.31
CA GLY A 8 -15.32 25.21 -12.99
C GLY A 8 -14.80 25.11 -11.56
N GLU A 9 -15.61 24.97 -10.50
CA GLU A 9 -15.06 25.13 -9.14
C GLU A 9 -15.61 24.10 -8.13
N HIS A 10 -14.84 23.02 -7.96
CA HIS A 10 -15.01 22.04 -6.89
C HIS A 10 -14.21 22.49 -5.67
N TRP A 11 -14.90 23.08 -4.69
CA TRP A 11 -14.42 23.30 -3.32
C TRP A 11 -15.67 23.68 -2.48
N ALA A 12 -15.89 23.30 -1.23
CA ALA A 12 -15.23 22.46 -0.27
C ALA A 12 -16.30 22.12 0.79
N LEU A 13 -16.56 20.83 1.06
CA LEU A 13 -17.21 20.43 2.31
C LEU A 13 -16.17 19.75 3.19
N LEU A 14 -15.52 20.58 4.00
CA LEU A 14 -14.89 20.31 5.29
C LEU A 14 -14.49 18.84 5.59
N ALA A 15 -13.31 18.42 5.14
CA ALA A 15 -12.53 17.38 5.82
C ALA A 15 -11.15 17.95 6.16
N LYS A 16 -11.11 18.75 7.24
CA LYS A 16 -9.87 19.13 7.92
C LYS A 16 -9.48 17.99 8.84
N HIS A 17 -8.40 17.25 8.56
CA HIS A 17 -7.72 16.44 9.58
C HIS A 17 -6.20 16.57 9.44
N PRO A 18 -5.57 17.49 10.18
CA PRO A 18 -4.13 17.46 10.43
C PRO A 18 -3.85 16.38 11.50
N SER A 19 -2.84 15.54 11.26
CA SER A 19 -2.23 14.66 12.29
C SER A 19 -2.99 13.35 12.65
N GLN A 20 -2.99 12.38 11.71
CA GLN A 20 -3.12 10.90 11.86
C GLN A 20 -4.40 10.28 12.48
N GLY A 21 -5.09 9.39 11.74
CA GLY A 21 -5.76 8.22 12.34
C GLY A 21 -7.23 7.92 11.93
N VAL A 22 -7.42 7.30 10.76
CA VAL A 22 -8.31 6.15 10.47
C VAL A 22 -8.36 6.00 8.94
N THR A 23 -7.59 5.07 8.39
CA THR A 23 -7.71 4.63 7.00
C THR A 23 -8.55 3.36 6.96
N LEU A 24 -9.86 3.51 6.82
CA LEU A 24 -10.72 2.43 6.32
C LEU A 24 -11.04 2.72 4.86
N GLY A 25 -10.00 2.77 4.02
CA GLY A 25 -10.11 2.98 2.58
C GLY A 25 -10.62 4.38 2.20
N CYS A 26 -10.08 4.92 1.11
CA CYS A 26 -10.87 5.88 0.35
C CYS A 26 -12.03 5.08 -0.26
N PRO A 27 -13.31 5.45 -0.12
CA PRO A 27 -14.42 4.72 -0.74
C PRO A 27 -14.35 4.74 -2.29
N LEU A 28 -13.38 5.45 -2.86
CA LEU A 28 -13.09 5.52 -4.29
C LEU A 28 -11.99 4.56 -4.75
N SER A 29 -11.30 3.84 -3.85
CA SER A 29 -10.30 2.82 -4.23
C SER A 29 -10.91 1.42 -4.14
N PRO A 30 -10.76 0.56 -5.17
CA PRO A 30 -11.14 -0.84 -5.07
C PRO A 30 -10.40 -1.53 -3.90
N PRO A 31 -10.97 -2.59 -3.32
CA PRO A 31 -10.31 -3.35 -2.27
C PRO A 31 -8.97 -3.87 -2.81
N ASP A 32 -7.94 -3.71 -1.99
CA ASP A 32 -6.59 -4.18 -2.29
C ASP A 32 -6.55 -5.70 -2.41
N ILE A 33 -5.77 -6.19 -3.38
CA ILE A 33 -5.58 -7.62 -3.60
C ILE A 33 -4.38 -8.05 -2.77
N ASP A 34 -4.58 -8.99 -1.84
CA ASP A 34 -3.48 -9.51 -1.03
C ASP A 34 -2.66 -10.56 -1.80
N GLU A 35 -1.63 -10.13 -2.54
CA GLU A 35 -0.80 -11.05 -3.32
C GLU A 35 0.01 -12.02 -2.46
N CYS A 36 0.22 -11.71 -1.17
CA CYS A 36 0.89 -12.62 -0.24
C CYS A 36 0.10 -13.91 -0.01
N ARG A 37 -1.23 -13.90 -0.20
CA ARG A 37 -2.06 -15.10 -0.09
C ARG A 37 -1.77 -16.13 -1.17
N LEU A 38 -1.22 -15.69 -2.30
CA LEU A 38 -0.87 -16.57 -3.41
C LEU A 38 0.65 -16.78 -3.44
N ASN A 39 1.08 -18.01 -3.12
CA ASN A 39 2.49 -18.41 -3.15
C ASN A 39 3.42 -17.42 -2.40
N ASN A 40 2.95 -16.83 -1.29
CA ASN A 40 3.70 -15.84 -0.50
C ASN A 40 4.19 -14.63 -1.33
N GLY A 41 3.47 -14.21 -2.38
CA GLY A 41 3.93 -13.16 -3.31
C GLY A 41 5.20 -13.53 -4.11
N GLY A 42 5.62 -14.81 -4.05
CA GLY A 42 6.92 -15.27 -4.52
C GLY A 42 8.09 -14.85 -3.62
N CYS A 43 7.84 -14.38 -2.39
CA CYS A 43 8.87 -14.09 -1.41
C CYS A 43 9.47 -15.38 -0.83
N ASP A 44 10.79 -15.40 -0.68
CA ASP A 44 11.52 -16.54 -0.14
C ASP A 44 11.28 -16.73 1.37
N HIS A 45 11.13 -15.63 2.11
CA HIS A 45 10.85 -15.66 3.54
C HIS A 45 9.52 -15.00 3.90
N ILE A 46 9.51 -13.68 4.08
CA ILE A 46 8.37 -12.96 4.66
C ILE A 46 7.77 -12.08 3.57
N CYS A 47 6.47 -12.22 3.33
CA CYS A 47 5.70 -11.32 2.48
C CYS A 47 4.88 -10.36 3.34
N ARG A 48 4.91 -9.07 3.03
CA ARG A 48 4.08 -8.03 3.64
C ARG A 48 3.22 -7.38 2.58
N ASN A 49 1.91 -7.59 2.67
CA ASN A 49 0.96 -6.92 1.80
C ASN A 49 0.90 -5.41 2.12
N THR A 50 0.76 -4.59 1.08
CA THR A 50 0.62 -3.13 1.15
C THR A 50 -0.47 -2.67 0.20
N VAL A 51 -1.04 -1.48 0.39
CA VAL A 51 -2.09 -1.02 -0.53
C VAL A 51 -1.49 -0.77 -1.91
N GLY A 52 -1.91 -1.55 -2.90
CA GLY A 52 -1.48 -1.51 -4.30
C GLY A 52 -0.21 -2.30 -4.62
N SER A 53 0.38 -3.05 -3.66
CA SER A 53 1.59 -3.85 -3.88
C SER A 53 1.89 -4.78 -2.68
N PHE A 54 3.04 -5.44 -2.69
CA PHE A 54 3.59 -6.13 -1.54
C PHE A 54 5.11 -5.97 -1.49
N GLU A 55 5.69 -6.27 -0.34
CA GLU A 55 7.14 -6.22 -0.12
C GLU A 55 7.64 -7.51 0.52
N CYS A 56 8.74 -8.04 0.01
CA CYS A 56 9.43 -9.17 0.62
C CYS A 56 10.47 -8.70 1.64
N SER A 57 10.64 -9.46 2.71
CA SER A 57 11.71 -9.26 3.69
C SER A 57 12.29 -10.58 4.16
N CYS A 58 13.51 -10.53 4.68
CA CYS A 58 14.27 -11.70 5.08
C CYS A 58 14.35 -11.86 6.60
N LYS A 59 14.35 -13.11 7.08
CA LYS A 59 14.64 -13.43 8.48
C LYS A 59 16.03 -12.92 8.89
N LYS A 60 16.23 -12.74 10.20
CA LYS A 60 17.51 -12.32 10.78
C LYS A 60 18.66 -13.21 10.27
N GLY A 61 19.77 -12.59 9.87
CA GLY A 61 20.94 -13.29 9.31
C GLY A 61 20.94 -13.43 7.78
N TYR A 62 19.86 -13.03 7.11
CA TYR A 62 19.73 -13.05 5.66
C TYR A 62 19.62 -11.62 5.10
N LYS A 63 20.03 -11.43 3.85
CA LYS A 63 19.83 -10.18 3.10
C LYS A 63 18.93 -10.42 1.90
N LEU A 64 18.03 -9.47 1.66
CA LEU A 64 17.20 -9.46 0.46
C LEU A 64 18.06 -9.16 -0.76
N LEU A 65 17.90 -9.95 -1.81
CA LEU A 65 18.59 -9.75 -3.09
C LEU A 65 17.89 -8.70 -3.94
N ILE A 66 18.56 -8.26 -5.01
CA ILE A 66 18.07 -7.24 -5.96
C ILE A 66 16.80 -7.67 -6.72
N ASN A 67 16.49 -8.96 -6.72
CA ASN A 67 15.23 -9.44 -7.31
C ASN A 67 14.02 -9.20 -6.38
N GLU A 68 14.24 -8.56 -5.22
CA GLU A 68 13.24 -8.14 -4.25
C GLU A 68 12.40 -9.30 -3.69
N ARG A 69 12.90 -10.54 -3.82
CA ARG A 69 12.17 -11.75 -3.43
C ARG A 69 13.02 -12.76 -2.70
N ASN A 70 14.25 -12.98 -3.16
CA ASN A 70 15.12 -14.03 -2.65
C ASN A 70 15.97 -13.56 -1.47
N CYS A 71 16.21 -14.46 -0.53
CA CYS A 71 17.03 -14.18 0.64
C CYS A 71 18.35 -14.94 0.56
N GLN A 72 19.47 -14.21 0.61
CA GLN A 72 20.79 -14.83 0.70
C GLN A 72 21.31 -14.77 2.13
N GLY A 73 21.65 -15.94 2.67
CA GLY A 73 22.30 -16.05 3.97
C GLY A 73 23.65 -15.36 3.94
N LYS A 74 23.95 -14.59 4.98
CA LYS A 74 25.34 -14.29 5.31
C LYS A 74 25.87 -15.54 5.99
N GLY A 75 26.60 -16.38 5.25
CA GLY A 75 27.29 -17.53 5.83
C GLY A 75 28.04 -17.09 7.09
N GLN A 76 27.84 -17.85 8.17
CA GLN A 76 28.46 -17.63 9.48
C GLN A 76 29.98 -17.52 9.36
#